data_AF-A0A960JS17-F1
#
_entry.id   AF-A0A960JS17-F1
#
_cell.length_a   1.000
_cell.length_b   1.000
_cell.length_c   1.000
_cell.angle_alpha   90.00
_cell.angle_beta   90.00
_cell.angle_gamma   90.00
#
_symmetry.space_group_name_H-M   'P 1'
#
loop_
_entity.id
_entity.type
_entity.pdbx_description
1 polymer ?
#
loop_
_entity_poly.entity_id
_entity_poly.type
_entity_poly.pdbx_seq_one_letter_code
_entity_poly.pdbx_strand_id
1 'polypeptide(L)' 'LDRAGRDLTDELIGVAAAAGATVILSSHELERARSVAKRVVTVAGGVVTEDVRTGVGPQAPAAPETGRSHPGGSDG' A
#
# COMPACT_ATOMS: atom_id res chain seq x y z
N LEU A 1 -15.40 15.38 -8.66
CA LEU A 1 -16.44 14.64 -7.90
C LEU A 1 -16.48 15.22 -6.51
N ASP A 2 -17.67 15.31 -5.91
CA ASP A 2 -17.79 15.55 -4.47
C ASP A 2 -17.38 14.30 -3.67
N ARG A 3 -17.42 14.41 -2.35
CA ARG A 3 -17.00 13.33 -1.45
C ARG A 3 -17.82 12.05 -1.64
N ALA A 4 -19.16 12.15 -1.71
CA ALA A 4 -20.02 10.99 -1.83
C ALA A 4 -19.79 10.28 -3.18
N GLY A 5 -19.64 11.05 -4.26
CA GLY A 5 -19.33 10.48 -5.57
C GLY A 5 -17.97 9.78 -5.61
N ARG A 6 -16.97 10.31 -4.91
CA ARG A 6 -15.65 9.66 -4.80
C ARG A 6 -15.70 8.38 -3.99
N ASP A 7 -16.38 8.38 -2.85
CA ASP A 7 -16.51 7.23 -1.97
C ASP A 7 -17.16 6.05 -2.73
N LEU A 8 -18.25 6.33 -3.48
CA LEU A 8 -18.92 5.33 -4.32
C LEU A 8 -18.01 4.82 -5.45
N THR A 9 -17.23 5.70 -6.08
CA THR A 9 -16.31 5.29 -7.15
C THR A 9 -15.23 4.35 -6.61
N ASP A 10 -14.71 4.61 -5.41
CA ASP A 10 -13.69 3.77 -4.77
C ASP A 10 -14.23 2.38 -4.41
N GLU A 11 -15.47 2.33 -3.92
CA GLU A 11 -16.17 1.07 -3.67
C GLU A 11 -16.30 0.24 -4.96
N LEU A 12 -16.76 0.84 -6.05
CA LEU A 12 -16.93 0.16 -7.33
C LEU A 12 -15.60 -0.34 -7.92
N ILE A 13 -14.53 0.44 -7.79
CA ILE A 13 -13.18 0.02 -8.17
C ILE A 13 -12.75 -1.21 -7.35
N GLY A 14 -12.99 -1.18 -6.04
CA GLY A 14 -12.69 -2.31 -5.15
C GLY A 14 -13.44 -3.58 -5.54
N VAL A 15 -14.74 -3.48 -5.79
CA VAL A 15 -15.58 -4.60 -6.25
C VAL A 15 -15.11 -5.17 -7.58
N ALA A 16 -14.84 -4.32 -8.57
CA ALA A 16 -14.36 -4.76 -9.88
C ALA A 16 -13.02 -5.47 -9.79
N ALA A 17 -12.07 -4.92 -9.03
CA ALA A 17 -10.76 -5.53 -8.82
C ALA A 17 -10.86 -6.87 -8.06
N ALA A 18 -11.76 -6.98 -7.08
CA ALA A 18 -12.03 -8.21 -6.36
C ALA A 18 -12.66 -9.29 -7.26
N ALA A 19 -13.47 -8.89 -8.25
CA ALA A 19 -14.02 -9.76 -9.28
C ALA A 19 -12.99 -10.17 -10.37
N GLY A 20 -11.73 -9.73 -10.25
CA GLY A 20 -10.64 -10.08 -11.18
C GLY A 20 -10.50 -9.13 -12.37
N ALA A 21 -11.22 -8.00 -12.39
CA ALA A 21 -11.03 -7.00 -13.43
C ALA A 21 -9.68 -6.27 -13.25
N THR A 22 -9.03 -5.95 -14.37
CA THR A 22 -7.89 -5.04 -14.37
C THR A 22 -8.38 -3.60 -14.36
N VAL A 23 -7.92 -2.80 -13.40
CA VAL A 23 -8.30 -1.40 -13.24
C VAL A 23 -7.05 -0.53 -13.25
N ILE A 24 -7.07 0.54 -14.05
CA ILE A 24 -6.08 1.61 -14.02
C ILE A 24 -6.80 2.88 -13.58
N LEU A 25 -6.30 3.51 -12.51
CA LEU A 25 -6.81 4.77 -11.99
C LEU A 25 -5.72 5.84 -12.12
N SER A 26 -6.05 6.96 -12.76
CA SER A 26 -5.26 8.18 -12.73
C SER A 26 -6.11 9.30 -12.12
N SER A 27 -5.55 10.03 -11.15
CA SER A 27 -6.26 11.09 -10.44
C SER A 27 -5.33 12.27 -10.14
N HIS A 28 -5.89 13.47 -10.08
CA HIS A 28 -5.21 14.65 -9.55
C HIS A 28 -5.22 14.71 -8.01
N GLU A 29 -5.97 13.82 -7.34
CA GLU A 29 -5.99 13.66 -5.89
C GLU A 29 -5.09 12.47 -5.49
N LEU A 30 -3.77 12.73 -5.42
CA LEU A 30 -2.74 11.70 -5.29
C LEU A 30 -2.95 10.78 -4.07
N GLU A 31 -3.30 11.36 -2.91
CA GLU A 31 -3.46 10.59 -1.66
C GLU A 31 -4.61 9.59 -1.75
N ARG A 32 -5.71 9.97 -2.41
CA ARG A 32 -6.85 9.07 -2.63
C ARG A 32 -6.49 7.96 -3.62
N ALA A 33 -5.78 8.26 -4.70
CA ALA A 33 -5.35 7.22 -5.63
C ALA A 33 -4.45 6.20 -4.92
N ARG A 34 -3.57 6.65 -4.02
CA ARG A 34 -2.71 5.80 -3.21
C ARG A 34 -3.48 4.92 -2.22
N SER A 35 -4.56 5.42 -1.62
CA SER A 35 -5.36 4.63 -0.66
C SER A 35 -6.17 3.51 -1.31
N VAL A 36 -6.54 3.65 -2.58
CA VAL A 36 -7.34 2.67 -3.32
C VAL A 36 -6.46 1.66 -4.07
N ALA A 37 -5.30 2.09 -4.56
CA ALA A 37 -4.45 1.28 -5.39
C ALA A 37 -3.68 0.22 -4.57
N LYS A 38 -3.59 -1.00 -5.13
CA LYS A 38 -2.71 -2.10 -4.65
C LYS A 38 -1.29 -2.00 -5.21
N ARG A 39 -1.10 -1.12 -6.20
CA ARG A 39 0.16 -0.83 -6.86
C ARG A 39 0.12 0.61 -7.39
N VAL A 40 1.17 1.37 -7.14
CA VAL A 40 1.33 2.76 -7.54
C VAL A 40 2.56 2.86 -8.44
N VAL A 41 2.39 3.42 -9.63
CA VAL A 41 3.46 3.66 -10.59
C VAL A 41 3.60 5.17 -10.80
N THR A 42 4.78 5.71 -10.52
CA THR A 42 5.08 7.13 -10.76
C THR A 42 5.73 7.28 -12.13
N VAL A 43 5.15 8.15 -12.97
CA VAL A 43 5.67 8.47 -14.30
C VAL A 43 6.03 9.94 -14.36
N ALA A 44 7.28 10.25 -14.70
CA ALA A 44 7.77 11.61 -14.90
C ALA A 44 8.56 11.70 -16.21
N GLY A 45 8.26 12.71 -17.03
CA GLY A 45 8.91 12.87 -18.34
C GLY A 45 8.72 11.70 -19.30
N GLY A 46 7.63 10.92 -19.15
CA GLY A 46 7.37 9.73 -19.96
C GLY A 46 8.10 8.46 -19.52
N VAL A 47 8.82 8.49 -18.39
CA VAL A 47 9.56 7.35 -17.85
C VAL A 47 9.00 6.96 -16.49
N VAL A 48 8.97 5.65 -16.20
CA VAL A 48 8.64 5.14 -14.86
C VAL A 48 9.81 5.43 -13.92
N THR A 49 9.55 6.23 -12.89
CA THR A 49 10.56 6.59 -11.88
C THR A 49 10.38 5.83 -10.57
N GLU A 50 9.19 5.31 -10.31
CA GLU A 50 8.86 4.56 -9.10
C GLU A 50 7.77 3.51 -9.39
N ASP A 51 7.88 2.34 -8.76
CA ASP A 51 6.90 1.26 -8.88
C ASP A 51 6.76 0.54 -7.53
N VAL A 52 5.71 0.89 -6.79
CA VAL A 52 5.48 0.40 -5.43
C VAL A 52 4.24 -0.49 -5.41
N ARG A 53 4.34 -1.68 -4.83
CA ARG A 53 3.18 -2.50 -4.47
C ARG A 53 2.78 -2.21 -3.03
N THR A 54 1.58 -1.72 -2.83
CA THR A 54 0.98 -1.52 -1.50
C THR A 54 0.34 -2.83 -1.07
N GLY A 55 1.11 -3.64 -0.36
CA GLY A 55 0.61 -4.87 0.23
C GLY A 55 0.13 -4.64 1.66
N VAL A 56 -1.18 -4.68 1.91
CA VAL A 56 -1.66 -5.32 3.14
C VAL A 56 -1.92 -6.79 2.79
N GLY A 57 -0.88 -7.61 2.88
CA GLY A 57 -1.08 -9.02 3.24
C GLY A 57 -1.47 -9.09 4.73
N PRO A 58 -2.03 -10.20 5.23
CA PRO A 58 -2.32 -10.32 6.66
C PRO A 58 -1.05 -10.00 7.45
N GLN A 59 -1.10 -8.93 8.25
CA GLN A 59 -0.02 -8.55 9.13
C GLN A 59 0.06 -9.64 10.20
N ALA A 60 1.07 -10.51 10.13
CA ALA A 60 1.38 -11.39 11.24
C ALA A 60 1.61 -10.51 12.48
N PRO A 61 0.97 -10.78 13.63
CA PRO A 61 1.15 -9.95 14.81
C PRO A 61 2.64 -9.87 15.14
N ALA A 62 3.11 -8.66 15.42
CA ALA A 62 4.50 -8.41 15.81
C ALA A 62 4.87 -9.40 16.93
N ALA A 63 5.78 -10.32 16.62
CA ALA A 63 6.32 -11.22 17.62
C ALA A 63 6.95 -10.36 18.73
N PRO A 64 6.75 -10.68 20.02
CA PRO A 64 7.37 -9.93 21.10
C PRO A 64 8.89 -9.99 20.90
N GLU A 65 9.51 -8.83 20.85
CA GLU A 65 10.95 -8.65 20.78
C GLU A 65 11.60 -9.29 22.00
N THR A 66 11.99 -10.56 21.86
CA THR A 66 12.75 -11.27 22.89
C THR A 66 14.11 -10.58 22.99
N GLY A 67 14.29 -9.83 24.08
CA GLY A 67 15.52 -9.11 24.38
C GLY A 67 16.73 -10.02 24.24
N ARG A 68 17.64 -9.67 23.32
CA ARG A 68 19.00 -10.20 23.31
C ARG A 68 19.71 -9.62 24.53
N SER A 69 19.69 -10.35 25.64
CA SER A 69 20.66 -10.16 26.71
C SER A 69 22.04 -10.52 26.14
N HIS A 70 22.92 -9.53 26.04
CA HIS A 70 24.34 -9.73 25.82
C HIS A 70 24.92 -10.60 26.94
N PRO A 71 25.64 -11.70 26.66
CA PRO A 71 26.41 -12.36 27.70
C PRO A 71 27.59 -11.47 28.06
N GLY A 72 27.60 -11.05 29.32
CA GLY A 72 28.65 -10.24 29.95
C GLY A 72 29.99 -10.98 30.00
N GLY A 73 31.02 -10.18 30.19
CA GLY A 73 32.43 -10.51 30.03
C GLY A 73 32.93 -11.67 30.88
N SER A 74 33.95 -12.33 30.33
CA SER A 74 34.86 -13.21 31.05
C SER A 74 35.74 -12.39 31.99
N ASP A 75 35.55 -12.53 33.29
CA ASP A 75 36.50 -12.09 34.31
C ASP A 75 37.30 -13.30 34.82
N GLY A 76 38.63 -13.17 34.81
CA GLY A 76 39.57 -13.84 35.74
C GLY A 76 40.01 -15.26 35.40
#